data_AF-A0A7R8UAS7-F1
#
_entry.id   AF-A0A7R8UAS7-F1
#
_cell.length_a   1.000
_cell.length_b   1.000
_cell.length_c   1.000
_cell.angle_alpha   90.00
_cell.angle_beta   90.00
_cell.angle_gamma   90.00
#
_symmetry.space_group_name_H-M   'P 1'
#
loop_
_entity.id
_entity.type
_entity.pdbx_description
1 polymer ?
#
loop_
_entity_poly.entity_id
_entity_poly.type
_entity_poly.pdbx_seq_one_letter_code
_entity_poly.pdbx_strand_id
1 'polypeptide(L)'
;MDMDVAKSFMYQLLRGLAFCHSHNVLHRDLKPQNLLINKNGELKLADFGLARAFGIPVKCYSAEVVTLWYRPPDVLFGAKLYTTSIDMWSAGCIFAELADAGRPLFPGSDILDQLMRIFRVLGTPSEETWPGVTHLSDYVALPSFPPISSWNQIVPRLNAKGRDLLQKLLVCRPNQRISAEQAMQHPYFTES
;
A
#
# COMPACT_ATOMS: atom_id res chain seq x y z
N MET A 1 -10.56 -10.17 -14.19
CA MET A 1 -9.64 -9.30 -14.94
C MET A 1 -8.48 -10.14 -15.43
N ASP A 2 -8.01 -9.90 -16.64
CA ASP A 2 -6.81 -10.53 -17.20
C ASP A 2 -5.57 -10.12 -16.39
N MET A 3 -4.64 -11.05 -16.15
CA MET A 3 -3.41 -10.76 -15.41
C MET A 3 -2.46 -9.82 -16.16
N ASP A 4 -2.53 -9.77 -17.49
CA ASP A 4 -1.77 -8.80 -18.28
C ASP A 4 -2.36 -7.39 -18.13
N VAL A 5 -3.68 -7.29 -18.01
CA VAL A 5 -4.36 -6.02 -17.69
C VAL A 5 -3.99 -5.58 -16.26
N ALA A 6 -3.98 -6.50 -15.29
CA ALA A 6 -3.54 -6.21 -13.92
C ALA A 6 -2.08 -5.71 -13.88
N LYS A 7 -1.18 -6.36 -14.62
CA LYS A 7 0.23 -5.96 -14.77
C LYS A 7 0.34 -4.56 -15.38
N SER A 8 -0.40 -4.29 -16.46
CA SER A 8 -0.43 -2.97 -17.13
C SER A 8 -0.92 -1.87 -16.18
N PHE A 9 -2.05 -2.07 -15.49
CA PHE A 9 -2.56 -1.08 -14.54
C PHE A 9 -1.62 -0.86 -13.36
N MET A 10 -1.00 -1.92 -12.83
CA MET A 10 -0.01 -1.76 -11.77
C MET A 10 1.21 -0.94 -12.24
N TYR A 11 1.71 -1.19 -13.44
CA TYR A 11 2.82 -0.42 -13.99
C TYR A 11 2.44 1.06 -14.19
N GLN A 12 1.25 1.33 -14.74
CA GLN A 12 0.76 2.70 -14.93
C GLN A 12 0.55 3.45 -13.61
N LEU A 13 0.03 2.77 -12.58
CA LEU A 13 -0.09 3.29 -11.21
C LEU A 13 1.29 3.67 -10.65
N LEU A 14 2.27 2.76 -10.72
CA LEU A 14 3.64 3.01 -10.26
C LEU A 14 4.30 4.17 -11.02
N ARG A 15 4.07 4.27 -12.33
CA ARG A 15 4.57 5.38 -13.15
C ARG A 15 3.98 6.72 -12.72
N GLY A 16 2.67 6.76 -12.46
CA GLY A 16 2.01 7.96 -11.94
C GLY A 16 2.55 8.37 -10.56
N LEU A 17 2.77 7.39 -9.67
CA LEU A 17 3.36 7.63 -8.36
C LEU A 17 4.81 8.08 -8.43
N ALA A 18 5.65 7.45 -9.26
CA ALA A 18 7.04 7.85 -9.45
C ALA A 18 7.14 9.31 -9.92
N PHE A 19 6.24 9.74 -10.82
CA PHE A 19 6.14 11.14 -11.23
C PHE A 19 5.74 12.06 -10.08
N CYS A 20 4.73 11.70 -9.28
CA CYS A 20 4.32 12.52 -8.12
C CYS A 20 5.46 12.63 -7.10
N HIS A 21 6.08 11.50 -6.76
CA HIS A 21 7.13 11.38 -5.75
C HIS A 21 8.39 12.15 -6.14
N SER A 22 8.78 12.16 -7.43
CA SER A 22 9.92 12.96 -7.91
C SER A 22 9.67 14.47 -7.85
N HIS A 23 8.41 14.90 -7.82
CA HIS A 23 7.99 16.29 -7.62
C HIS A 23 7.62 16.59 -6.16
N ASN A 24 8.03 15.73 -5.22
CA ASN A 24 7.74 15.85 -3.79
C ASN A 24 6.25 15.85 -3.44
N VAL A 25 5.38 15.29 -4.28
CA VAL A 25 3.94 15.20 -4.06
C VAL A 25 3.56 13.80 -3.56
N LEU A 26 2.87 13.74 -2.43
CA LEU A 26 2.22 12.51 -1.93
C LEU A 26 0.74 12.51 -2.32
N HIS A 27 0.19 11.36 -2.72
CA HIS A 27 -1.23 11.25 -3.05
C HIS A 27 -2.12 11.12 -1.80
N ARG A 28 -1.75 10.23 -0.86
CA ARG A 28 -2.38 9.97 0.44
C ARG A 28 -3.80 9.40 0.46
N ASP A 29 -4.56 9.47 -0.63
CA ASP A 29 -5.88 8.85 -0.75
C ASP A 29 -5.93 7.85 -1.91
N LEU A 30 -4.92 6.99 -2.02
CA LEU A 30 -4.93 5.96 -3.05
C LEU A 30 -5.94 4.87 -2.70
N LYS A 31 -6.92 4.70 -3.59
CA LYS A 31 -7.96 3.68 -3.57
C LYS A 31 -8.48 3.46 -5.00
N PRO A 32 -9.10 2.32 -5.33
CA PRO A 32 -9.61 2.03 -6.67
C PRO A 32 -10.51 3.11 -7.25
N GLN A 33 -11.33 3.78 -6.42
CA GLN A 33 -12.21 4.86 -6.87
C GLN A 33 -11.44 6.08 -7.42
N ASN A 34 -10.19 6.27 -7.01
CA ASN A 34 -9.32 7.36 -7.45
C ASN A 34 -8.42 6.96 -8.65
N LEU A 35 -8.63 5.77 -9.22
CA LEU A 35 -7.94 5.29 -10.41
C LEU A 35 -8.91 5.33 -11.60
N LEU A 36 -8.77 6.34 -12.45
CA LEU A 36 -9.61 6.51 -13.63
C LEU A 36 -9.03 5.70 -14.78
N ILE A 37 -9.86 4.87 -15.41
CA ILE A 37 -9.47 4.06 -16.57
C ILE A 37 -10.32 4.49 -17.76
N ASN A 38 -9.68 4.87 -18.86
CA ASN A 38 -10.38 5.21 -20.09
C ASN A 38 -10.60 3.99 -20.99
N LYS A 39 -11.36 4.18 -22.08
CA LYS A 39 -11.65 3.12 -23.07
C LYS A 39 -10.42 2.50 -23.76
N ASN A 40 -9.27 3.17 -23.67
CA ASN A 40 -8.00 2.70 -24.24
C ASN A 40 -7.17 1.89 -23.23
N GLY A 41 -7.67 1.68 -22.00
CA GLY A 41 -6.93 1.01 -20.94
C GLY A 41 -5.82 1.87 -20.30
N GLU A 42 -5.92 3.20 -20.43
CA GLU A 42 -5.00 4.11 -19.78
C GLU A 42 -5.52 4.47 -18.39
N LEU A 43 -4.68 4.24 -17.37
CA LEU A 43 -4.94 4.57 -15.98
C LEU A 43 -4.39 5.95 -15.65
N LYS A 44 -5.19 6.78 -14.98
CA LYS A 44 -4.80 8.09 -14.46
C LYS A 44 -5.15 8.21 -12.98
N LEU A 45 -4.24 8.80 -12.21
CA LEU A 45 -4.50 9.16 -10.82
C LEU A 45 -5.45 10.36 -10.78
N ALA A 46 -6.43 10.30 -9.89
CA ALA A 46 -7.39 11.37 -9.67
C ALA A 46 -7.53 11.69 -8.18
N ASP A 47 -8.19 12.80 -7.88
CA ASP A 47 -8.46 13.27 -6.52
C ASP A 47 -7.19 13.50 -5.67
N PHE A 48 -6.44 14.53 -6.07
CA PHE A 48 -5.34 15.09 -5.29
C PHE A 48 -5.85 16.01 -4.15
N GLY A 49 -7.13 15.94 -3.76
CA GLY A 49 -7.72 16.80 -2.73
C GLY A 49 -7.05 16.66 -1.36
N LEU A 50 -6.37 15.53 -1.11
CA LEU A 50 -5.55 15.28 0.07
C LEU A 50 -4.04 15.28 -0.21
N ALA A 51 -3.63 15.57 -1.45
CA ALA A 51 -2.23 15.55 -1.85
C ALA A 51 -1.43 16.72 -1.27
N ARG A 52 -0.14 16.52 -1.03
CA ARG A 52 0.74 17.55 -0.42
C ARG A 52 2.18 17.49 -0.88
N ALA A 53 2.84 18.65 -0.84
CA ALA A 53 4.29 18.77 -0.89
C ALA A 53 4.91 18.27 0.43
N PHE A 54 5.92 17.39 0.36
CA PHE A 54 6.69 16.94 1.53
C PHE A 54 7.58 18.07 2.08
N GLY A 55 7.76 18.16 3.40
CA GLY A 55 8.70 19.11 4.04
C GLY A 55 8.09 20.31 4.79
N ILE A 56 6.76 20.48 4.80
CA ILE A 56 6.10 21.52 5.60
C ILE A 56 5.31 20.88 6.74
N PRO A 57 5.70 21.06 8.01
CA PRO A 57 4.95 20.55 9.15
C PRO A 57 3.68 21.40 9.32
N VAL A 58 2.52 20.84 8.99
CA VAL A 58 1.23 21.51 9.22
C VAL A 58 0.25 20.58 9.91
N LYS A 59 -0.34 21.13 10.98
CA LYS A 59 -1.29 20.61 11.99
C LYS A 59 -2.18 19.41 11.61
N CYS A 60 -2.45 18.62 12.65
CA CYS A 60 -3.31 17.44 12.76
C CYS A 60 -4.54 17.44 11.85
N TYR A 61 -4.80 16.31 11.19
CA TYR A 61 -6.03 16.07 10.43
C TYR A 61 -6.97 15.13 11.18
N SER A 62 -8.27 15.37 11.06
CA SER A 62 -9.38 14.56 11.57
C SER A 62 -9.46 13.21 10.84
N ALA A 63 -9.60 12.12 11.61
CA ALA A 63 -9.51 10.73 11.15
C ALA A 63 -10.66 10.23 10.24
N GLU A 64 -11.66 11.07 9.95
CA GLU A 64 -13.04 10.61 9.66
C GLU A 64 -13.49 10.54 8.19
N VAL A 65 -12.67 10.81 7.16
CA VAL A 65 -13.20 10.75 5.77
C VAL A 65 -12.22 10.13 4.76
N VAL A 66 -11.70 8.93 5.04
CA VAL A 66 -10.87 8.17 4.09
C VAL A 66 -11.12 6.68 4.22
N THR A 67 -11.18 5.95 3.10
CA THR A 67 -11.34 4.48 3.06
C THR A 67 -10.21 3.80 3.84
N LEU A 68 -10.59 3.13 4.94
CA LEU A 68 -9.68 2.52 5.90
C LEU A 68 -8.77 1.42 5.31
N TRP A 69 -9.26 0.72 4.27
CA TRP A 69 -8.68 -0.51 3.75
C TRP A 69 -7.29 -0.35 3.11
N TYR A 70 -6.93 0.87 2.72
CA TYR A 70 -5.66 1.19 2.05
C TYR A 70 -4.70 1.96 2.95
N ARG A 71 -5.02 2.15 4.24
CA ARG A 71 -4.16 2.84 5.21
C ARG A 71 -3.06 1.87 5.72
N PRO A 72 -1.80 2.31 5.80
CA PRO A 72 -0.72 1.46 6.30
C PRO A 72 -0.66 1.40 7.83
N PRO A 73 0.04 0.40 8.41
CA PRO A 73 0.17 0.23 9.86
C PRO A 73 0.71 1.44 10.61
N ASP A 74 1.67 2.17 10.04
CA ASP A 74 2.26 3.37 10.65
C ASP A 74 1.23 4.48 10.81
N VAL A 75 0.37 4.68 9.82
CA VAL A 75 -0.73 5.65 9.90
C VAL A 75 -1.79 5.19 10.90
N LEU A 76 -2.11 3.89 10.92
CA LEU A 76 -3.10 3.31 11.85
C LEU A 76 -2.63 3.38 13.32
N PHE A 77 -1.32 3.36 13.56
CA PHE A 77 -0.71 3.58 14.88
C PHE A 77 -0.40 5.07 15.16
N GLY A 78 -0.91 6.01 14.36
CA GLY A 78 -0.82 7.44 14.68
C GLY A 78 0.50 8.12 14.28
N ALA A 79 1.29 7.53 13.37
CA ALA A 79 2.46 8.22 12.83
C ALA A 79 2.07 9.58 12.24
N LYS A 80 2.81 10.63 12.62
CA LYS A 80 2.56 12.02 12.17
C LYS A 80 3.39 12.42 10.96
N LEU A 81 4.47 11.69 10.69
CA LEU A 81 5.38 11.93 9.57
C LEU A 81 5.03 10.96 8.45
N TYR A 82 4.44 11.48 7.37
CA TYR A 82 4.06 10.70 6.20
C TYR A 82 5.10 10.88 5.10
N THR A 83 5.66 9.78 4.62
CA THR A 83 6.56 9.78 3.45
C THR A 83 5.85 9.14 2.25
N THR A 84 6.51 9.10 1.09
CA THR A 84 6.01 8.42 -0.12
C THR A 84 5.64 6.95 0.13
N SER A 85 6.15 6.33 1.21
CA SER A 85 5.81 4.98 1.68
C SER A 85 4.31 4.74 1.91
N ILE A 86 3.52 5.78 2.19
CA ILE A 86 2.06 5.65 2.36
C ILE A 86 1.39 5.21 1.06
N ASP A 87 1.76 5.86 -0.05
CA ASP A 87 1.22 5.57 -1.37
C ASP A 87 1.67 4.18 -1.84
N MET A 88 2.91 3.78 -1.50
CA MET A 88 3.44 2.46 -1.85
C MET A 88 2.68 1.31 -1.18
N TRP A 89 2.26 1.50 0.08
CA TRP A 89 1.40 0.54 0.76
C TRP A 89 0.04 0.43 0.07
N SER A 90 -0.62 1.57 -0.18
CA SER A 90 -1.92 1.60 -0.85
C SER A 90 -1.85 0.96 -2.24
N ALA A 91 -0.76 1.21 -2.99
CA ALA A 91 -0.50 0.55 -4.26
C ALA A 91 -0.36 -0.98 -4.13
N GLY A 92 0.27 -1.48 -3.06
CA GLY A 92 0.31 -2.91 -2.74
C GLY A 92 -1.09 -3.50 -2.49
N CYS A 93 -1.92 -2.82 -1.71
CA CYS A 93 -3.32 -3.24 -1.47
C CYS A 93 -4.14 -3.27 -2.78
N ILE A 94 -4.00 -2.23 -3.61
CA ILE A 94 -4.64 -2.16 -4.94
C ILE A 94 -4.14 -3.28 -5.84
N PHE A 95 -2.83 -3.59 -5.82
CA PHE A 95 -2.27 -4.65 -6.65
C PHE A 95 -2.85 -6.02 -6.31
N ALA A 96 -2.98 -6.33 -5.02
CA ALA A 96 -3.63 -7.55 -4.57
C ALA A 96 -5.10 -7.61 -5.00
N GLU A 97 -5.83 -6.49 -4.91
CA GLU A 97 -7.22 -6.38 -5.33
C GLU A 97 -7.39 -6.54 -6.85
N LEU A 98 -6.49 -5.98 -7.65
CA LEU A 98 -6.41 -6.21 -9.09
C LEU A 98 -6.21 -7.71 -9.39
N ALA A 99 -5.31 -8.36 -8.66
CA ALA A 99 -5.04 -9.80 -8.80
C ALA A 99 -6.20 -10.68 -8.30
N ASP A 100 -7.06 -10.20 -7.41
CA ASP A 100 -8.22 -10.92 -6.85
C ASP A 100 -9.59 -10.38 -7.34
N ALA A 101 -9.62 -9.79 -8.55
CA ALA A 101 -10.84 -9.40 -9.26
C ALA A 101 -11.73 -8.42 -8.46
N GLY A 102 -11.10 -7.45 -7.80
CA GLY A 102 -11.80 -6.42 -7.05
C GLY A 102 -12.09 -6.80 -5.60
N ARG A 103 -11.62 -7.96 -5.11
CA ARG A 103 -11.73 -8.27 -3.69
C ARG A 103 -10.65 -7.52 -2.89
N PRO A 104 -11.02 -6.65 -1.93
CA PRO A 104 -10.05 -5.91 -1.14
C PRO A 104 -9.23 -6.85 -0.24
N LEU A 105 -7.92 -6.58 -0.14
CA LEU A 105 -6.99 -7.40 0.64
C LEU A 105 -7.25 -7.31 2.16
N PHE A 106 -7.50 -6.09 2.66
CA PHE A 106 -7.70 -5.83 4.09
C PHE A 106 -8.98 -5.01 4.33
N PRO A 107 -10.17 -5.62 4.28
CA PRO A 107 -11.44 -4.92 4.50
C PRO A 107 -11.80 -4.83 5.98
N GLY A 108 -11.09 -3.99 6.75
CA GLY A 108 -11.38 -3.76 8.17
C GLY A 108 -12.64 -2.90 8.40
N SER A 109 -13.39 -3.19 9.47
CA SER A 109 -14.54 -2.39 9.92
C SER A 109 -14.13 -1.15 10.72
N ASP A 110 -13.01 -1.22 11.42
CA ASP A 110 -12.44 -0.18 12.26
C ASP A 110 -10.91 -0.34 12.33
N ILE A 111 -10.20 0.61 12.95
CA ILE A 111 -8.73 0.63 12.99
C ILE A 111 -8.16 -0.66 13.59
N LEU A 112 -8.80 -1.21 14.63
CA LEU A 112 -8.35 -2.42 15.30
C LEU A 112 -8.52 -3.64 14.40
N ASP A 113 -9.69 -3.81 13.78
CA ASP A 113 -9.94 -4.90 12.83
C ASP A 113 -9.01 -4.79 11.59
N GLN A 114 -8.76 -3.58 11.11
CA GLN A 114 -7.82 -3.32 10.01
C GLN A 114 -6.40 -3.81 10.36
N LEU A 115 -5.87 -3.43 11.53
CA LEU A 115 -4.56 -3.88 12.01
C LEU A 115 -4.52 -5.41 12.17
N MET A 116 -5.56 -6.00 12.76
CA MET A 116 -5.66 -7.45 12.93
C MET A 116 -5.63 -8.20 11.59
N ARG A 117 -6.31 -7.70 10.56
CA ARG A 117 -6.28 -8.28 9.21
C ARG A 117 -4.90 -8.17 8.58
N ILE A 118 -4.25 -7.03 8.72
CA ILE A 118 -2.89 -6.82 8.21
C ILE A 118 -1.93 -7.82 8.88
N PHE A 119 -1.93 -7.91 10.21
CA PHE A 119 -0.96 -8.74 10.93
C PHE A 119 -1.25 -10.23 10.85
N ARG A 120 -2.48 -10.66 10.58
CA ARG A 120 -2.76 -12.05 10.19
C ARG A 120 -2.09 -12.46 8.88
N VAL A 121 -1.77 -11.50 8.01
CA VAL A 121 -1.06 -11.76 6.74
C VAL A 121 0.44 -11.53 6.92
N LEU A 122 0.85 -10.37 7.42
CA LEU A 122 2.26 -9.96 7.48
C LEU A 122 3.00 -10.38 8.76
N GLY A 123 2.28 -10.92 9.73
CA GLY A 123 2.78 -11.11 11.09
C GLY A 123 2.72 -9.83 11.93
N THR A 124 2.68 -10.00 13.24
CA THR A 124 2.68 -8.86 14.18
C THR A 124 4.10 -8.30 14.30
N PRO A 125 4.31 -6.99 14.05
CA PRO A 125 5.64 -6.40 14.17
C PRO A 125 6.12 -6.40 15.63
N SER A 126 7.42 -6.61 15.81
CA SER A 126 8.13 -6.51 17.08
C SER A 126 9.15 -5.37 17.00
N GLU A 127 9.78 -5.02 18.12
CA GLU A 127 10.91 -4.06 18.13
C GLU A 127 12.13 -4.55 17.34
N GLU A 128 12.21 -5.86 17.04
CA GLU A 128 13.24 -6.42 16.16
C GLU A 128 12.92 -6.16 14.68
N THR A 129 11.68 -6.45 14.26
CA THR A 129 11.27 -6.32 12.85
C THR A 129 10.92 -4.88 12.47
N TRP A 130 10.43 -4.09 13.44
CA TRP A 130 10.16 -2.67 13.31
C TRP A 130 10.57 -1.92 14.59
N PRO A 131 11.87 -1.57 14.71
CA PRO A 131 12.36 -0.73 15.81
C PRO A 131 11.61 0.60 15.90
N GLY A 132 11.11 0.92 17.09
CA GLY A 132 10.35 2.11 17.43
C GLY A 132 8.84 2.01 17.19
N VAL A 133 8.30 0.84 16.81
CA VAL A 133 6.85 0.68 16.60
C VAL A 133 6.05 0.93 17.88
N THR A 134 6.58 0.53 19.03
CA THR A 134 5.93 0.74 20.34
C THR A 134 5.88 2.20 20.77
N HIS A 135 6.66 3.08 20.12
CA HIS A 135 6.71 4.52 20.42
C HIS A 135 5.72 5.35 19.58
N LEU A 136 4.95 4.72 18.68
CA LEU A 136 3.92 5.40 17.91
C LEU A 136 2.75 5.80 18.82
N SER A 137 2.14 6.97 18.56
CA SER A 137 1.23 7.61 19.53
C SER A 137 0.00 6.77 19.86
N ASP A 138 -0.49 6.02 18.88
CA ASP A 138 -1.72 5.23 18.99
C ASP A 138 -1.38 3.73 18.98
N TYR A 139 -0.14 3.37 19.36
CA TYR A 139 0.28 1.98 19.45
C TYR A 139 -0.60 1.20 20.44
N VAL A 140 -1.07 0.04 20.00
CA VAL A 140 -1.76 -0.93 20.83
C VAL A 140 -1.12 -2.30 20.64
N ALA A 141 -0.84 -2.99 21.74
CA ALA A 141 -0.35 -4.35 21.71
C ALA A 141 -1.45 -5.28 21.17
N LEU A 142 -1.15 -5.97 20.07
CA LEU A 142 -2.06 -6.92 19.43
C LEU A 142 -1.54 -8.36 19.63
N PRO A 143 -2.41 -9.37 19.46
CA PRO A 143 -1.98 -10.76 19.48
C PRO A 143 -0.81 -11.00 18.52
N SER A 144 0.12 -11.88 18.92
CA SER A 144 1.24 -12.25 18.08
C SER A 144 0.79 -13.21 16.98
N PHE A 145 0.81 -12.76 15.73
CA PHE A 145 0.57 -13.59 14.56
C PHE A 145 1.90 -13.89 13.86
N PRO A 146 2.14 -15.14 13.43
CA PRO A 146 3.22 -15.42 12.49
C PRO A 146 2.87 -14.86 11.10
N PRO A 147 3.85 -14.44 10.29
CA PRO A 147 3.61 -14.15 8.89
C PRO A 147 3.09 -15.39 8.16
N ILE A 148 2.28 -15.19 7.12
CA ILE A 148 1.80 -16.32 6.32
C ILE A 148 2.96 -17.04 5.64
N SER A 149 2.83 -18.35 5.50
CA SER A 149 3.84 -19.18 4.84
C SER A 149 3.80 -19.08 3.31
N SER A 150 2.67 -18.66 2.73
CA SER A 150 2.52 -18.61 1.27
C SER A 150 1.52 -17.56 0.78
N TRP A 151 2.03 -16.55 0.07
CA TRP A 151 1.23 -15.57 -0.67
C TRP A 151 0.40 -16.18 -1.81
N ASN A 152 0.68 -17.41 -2.22
CA ASN A 152 -0.14 -18.12 -3.21
C ASN A 152 -1.57 -18.37 -2.69
N GLN A 153 -1.78 -18.43 -1.38
CA GLN A 153 -3.12 -18.58 -0.79
C GLN A 153 -3.91 -17.27 -0.79
N ILE A 154 -3.22 -16.13 -0.79
CA ILE A 154 -3.82 -14.79 -0.76
C ILE A 154 -4.10 -14.28 -2.18
N VAL A 155 -3.13 -14.45 -3.08
CA VAL A 155 -3.19 -13.99 -4.48
C VAL A 155 -2.82 -15.15 -5.42
N PRO A 156 -3.67 -16.19 -5.55
CA PRO A 156 -3.35 -17.40 -6.30
C PRO A 156 -3.10 -17.18 -7.79
N ARG A 157 -3.71 -16.14 -8.38
CA ARG A 157 -3.54 -15.79 -9.80
C ARG A 157 -2.26 -15.03 -10.10
N LEU A 158 -1.59 -14.50 -9.08
CA LEU A 158 -0.38 -13.71 -9.26
C LEU A 158 0.83 -14.66 -9.32
N ASN A 159 1.67 -14.56 -10.35
CA ASN A 159 2.86 -15.40 -10.46
C ASN A 159 3.90 -15.10 -9.36
N ALA A 160 4.98 -15.91 -9.30
CA ALA A 160 6.01 -15.77 -8.25
C ALA A 160 6.63 -14.36 -8.20
N LYS A 161 6.94 -13.75 -9.35
CA LYS A 161 7.52 -12.41 -9.45
C LYS A 161 6.55 -11.31 -9.01
N GLY A 162 5.27 -11.46 -9.33
CA GLY A 162 4.24 -10.54 -8.88
C GLY A 162 4.05 -10.61 -7.36
N ARG A 163 4.06 -11.82 -6.78
CA ARG A 163 4.02 -11.99 -5.32
C ARG A 163 5.26 -11.43 -4.63
N ASP A 164 6.43 -11.54 -5.25
CA ASP A 164 7.66 -10.90 -4.77
C ASP A 164 7.57 -9.38 -4.78
N LEU A 165 7.06 -8.77 -5.86
CA LEU A 165 6.78 -7.32 -5.90
C LEU A 165 5.77 -6.91 -4.81
N LEU A 166 4.68 -7.67 -4.66
CA LEU A 166 3.65 -7.40 -3.67
C LEU A 166 4.19 -7.41 -2.24
N GLN A 167 5.07 -8.37 -1.92
CA GLN A 167 5.75 -8.45 -0.62
C GLN A 167 6.67 -7.27 -0.33
N LYS A 168 7.33 -6.73 -1.37
CA LYS A 168 8.19 -5.54 -1.25
C LYS A 168 7.38 -4.24 -1.09
N LEU A 169 6.14 -4.20 -1.56
CA LEU A 169 5.21 -3.10 -1.34
C LEU A 169 4.56 -3.16 0.06
N LEU A 170 4.14 -4.36 0.48
CA LEU A 170 3.43 -4.62 1.74
C LEU A 170 4.38 -4.98 2.88
N VAL A 171 5.23 -4.01 3.27
CA VAL A 171 6.10 -4.11 4.43
C VAL A 171 5.57 -3.22 5.55
N CYS A 172 5.42 -3.76 6.77
CA CYS A 172 4.91 -2.99 7.92
C CYS A 172 5.77 -1.75 8.17
N ARG A 173 7.10 -1.93 8.23
CA ARG A 173 8.06 -0.86 8.44
C ARG A 173 8.13 0.06 7.21
N PRO A 174 7.78 1.36 7.33
CA PRO A 174 7.57 2.22 6.17
C PRO A 174 8.83 2.49 5.34
N ASN A 175 10.01 2.60 5.96
CA ASN A 175 11.27 2.87 5.26
C ASN A 175 11.86 1.65 4.54
N GLN A 176 11.27 0.47 4.69
CA GLN A 176 11.66 -0.75 3.98
C GLN A 176 10.76 -1.05 2.77
N ARG A 177 9.70 -0.26 2.55
CA ARG A 177 8.83 -0.41 1.36
C ARG A 177 9.61 0.04 0.13
N ILE A 178 9.53 -0.75 -0.94
CA ILE A 178 10.12 -0.40 -2.24
C ILE A 178 9.56 0.93 -2.76
N SER A 179 10.41 1.78 -3.37
CA SER A 179 9.94 3.02 -4.00
C SER A 179 9.22 2.75 -5.31
N ALA A 180 8.44 3.72 -5.81
CA ALA A 180 7.77 3.59 -7.10
C ALA A 180 8.76 3.38 -8.27
N GLU A 181 9.88 4.12 -8.26
CA GLU A 181 10.93 4.00 -9.26
C GLU A 181 11.59 2.61 -9.25
N GLN A 182 11.94 2.09 -8.07
CA GLN A 182 12.50 0.74 -7.92
C GLN A 182 11.48 -0.33 -8.31
N ALA A 183 10.21 -0.16 -7.95
CA ALA A 183 9.14 -1.09 -8.26
C ALA A 183 8.90 -1.21 -9.77
N MET A 184 9.01 -0.12 -10.54
CA MET A 184 8.88 -0.14 -12.00
C MET A 184 9.99 -0.95 -12.68
N GLN A 185 11.16 -1.06 -12.05
CA GLN A 185 12.30 -1.85 -12.55
C GLN A 185 12.26 -3.32 -12.08
N HIS A 186 11.21 -3.72 -11.36
CA HIS A 186 11.11 -5.06 -10.80
C HIS A 186 11.00 -6.13 -11.91
N PRO A 187 11.58 -7.35 -11.74
CA PRO A 187 11.49 -8.45 -12.69
C PRO A 187 10.06 -8.86 -13.11
N TYR A 188 9.05 -8.46 -12.34
CA TYR A 188 7.64 -8.67 -12.68
C TYR A 188 7.21 -7.93 -13.96
N PHE A 189 7.86 -6.81 -14.27
CA PHE A 189 7.57 -5.98 -15.45
C PHE A 189 8.53 -6.17 -16.62
N THR A 190 9.71 -6.76 -16.38
CA THR A 190 10.77 -6.85 -17.40
C THR A 190 10.86 -8.23 -18.06
N GLU A 191 10.35 -9.27 -17.42
CA GLU A 191 10.43 -10.64 -17.93
C GLU A 191 9.02 -11.16 -18.23
N SER A 192 8.78 -11.48 -19.51
CA SER A 192 7.55 -12.09 -20.03
C SER A 192 7.36 -13.51 -19.52
#